data_AF-A0A3L7WAE1-F1
#
_entry.id   AF-A0A3L7WAE1-F1
#
_cell.length_a   1.000
_cell.length_b   1.000
_cell.length_c   1.000
_cell.angle_alpha   90.00
_cell.angle_beta   90.00
_cell.angle_gamma   90.00
#
_symmetry.space_group_name_H-M   'P 1'
#
loop_
_entity.id
_entity.type
_entity.pdbx_description
1 polymer ?
#
loop_
_entity_poly.entity_id
_entity_poly.type
_entity_poly.pdbx_seq_one_letter_code
_entity_poly.pdbx_strand_id
1 'polypeptide(L)'
;MFGAALLAGSLFSGAGSRASAQEPAFVLYGRVSPIDGVLPARVRATVGDVVCGSADVNRQPDGTGFYALSVVSAGTKTGCGTQFALIRVRAILGEIDSGDVAALAVWRAGEVQQVDLSGTLSGSFVGALPAGPGRALLLWTGESGVPVERALATLPRAVEAAYLWDGTVSPSRSYIVGAPTEVQRFTIVDSGDAVIVDFR
;
A
#
# COMPACT_ATOMS: atom_id res chain seq x y z
N MET A 1 60.26 -20.35 -61.22
CA MET A 1 59.60 -20.88 -60.01
C MET A 1 59.03 -19.69 -59.26
N PHE A 2 57.70 -19.54 -59.28
CA PHE A 2 56.98 -18.43 -58.66
C PHE A 2 56.70 -18.76 -57.19
N GLY A 3 57.14 -17.90 -56.28
CA GLY A 3 56.78 -17.96 -54.86
C GLY A 3 55.48 -17.18 -54.63
N ALA A 4 54.42 -17.88 -54.23
CA ALA A 4 53.14 -17.29 -53.91
C ALA A 4 53.14 -16.69 -52.50
N ALA A 5 52.82 -15.40 -52.41
CA ALA A 5 52.51 -14.69 -51.17
C ALA A 5 51.10 -15.07 -50.70
N LEU A 6 50.96 -15.46 -49.43
CA LEU A 6 49.68 -15.69 -48.77
C LEU A 6 49.39 -14.52 -47.82
N LEU A 7 48.49 -13.65 -48.26
CA LEU A 7 47.77 -12.68 -47.44
C LEU A 7 46.61 -13.41 -46.74
N ALA A 8 46.72 -13.59 -45.43
CA ALA A 8 45.58 -13.84 -44.54
C ALA A 8 45.42 -12.54 -43.74
N GLY A 9 44.30 -11.83 -43.78
CA GLY A 9 42.94 -12.33 -43.64
C GLY A 9 42.43 -11.79 -42.30
N SER A 10 42.05 -10.51 -42.31
CA SER A 10 41.49 -9.77 -41.19
C SER A 10 40.25 -10.43 -40.61
N LEU A 11 40.29 -10.83 -39.34
CA LEU A 11 39.12 -11.10 -38.52
C LEU A 11 39.00 -10.01 -37.45
N PHE A 12 38.25 -8.96 -37.79
CA PHE A 12 37.66 -8.09 -36.78
C PHE A 12 36.61 -8.90 -36.02
N SER A 13 36.97 -9.42 -34.86
CA SER A 13 36.02 -9.91 -33.87
C SER A 13 35.26 -8.71 -33.30
N GLY A 14 34.15 -8.35 -33.96
CA GLY A 14 33.17 -7.43 -33.42
C GLY A 14 32.61 -7.99 -32.13
N ALA A 15 33.01 -7.41 -31.00
CA ALA A 15 32.33 -7.58 -29.73
C ALA A 15 30.92 -7.01 -29.89
N GLY A 16 29.96 -7.89 -30.20
CA GLY A 16 28.55 -7.55 -30.16
C GLY A 16 28.15 -7.29 -28.72
N SER A 17 28.22 -6.02 -28.30
CA SER A 17 27.49 -5.53 -27.15
C SER A 17 26.00 -5.77 -27.43
N ARG A 18 25.47 -6.89 -26.93
CA ARG A 18 24.03 -7.06 -26.80
C ARG A 18 23.58 -6.01 -25.79
N ALA A 19 23.17 -4.86 -26.30
CA ALA A 19 22.31 -3.97 -25.54
C ALA A 19 21.09 -4.81 -25.18
N SER A 20 21.02 -5.28 -23.93
CA SER A 20 19.78 -5.79 -23.38
C SER A 20 18.78 -4.65 -23.54
N ALA A 21 17.82 -4.81 -24.45
CA ALA A 21 16.70 -3.88 -24.56
C ALA A 21 16.06 -3.85 -23.17
N GLN A 22 16.34 -2.80 -22.41
CA GLN A 22 15.79 -2.64 -21.08
C GLN A 22 14.29 -2.50 -21.29
N GLU A 23 13.56 -3.51 -20.86
CA GLU A 23 12.11 -3.58 -21.01
C GLU A 23 11.50 -2.27 -20.47
N PRO A 24 10.52 -1.66 -21.17
CA PRO A 24 10.02 -0.35 -20.80
C PRO A 24 9.44 -0.39 -19.39
N ALA A 25 10.19 0.15 -18.44
CA ALA A 25 9.86 0.11 -17.02
C ALA A 25 8.73 1.11 -16.74
N PHE A 26 7.65 0.64 -16.13
CA PHE A 26 6.67 1.53 -15.52
C PHE A 26 7.18 1.94 -14.14
N VAL A 27 7.28 3.25 -13.88
CA VAL A 27 7.85 3.79 -12.64
C VAL A 27 6.78 4.59 -11.90
N LEU A 28 6.60 4.28 -10.61
CA LEU A 28 5.80 5.09 -9.71
C LEU A 28 6.73 5.86 -8.77
N TYR A 29 6.46 7.13 -8.53
CA TYR A 29 7.18 7.93 -7.55
C TYR A 29 6.23 8.85 -6.81
N GLY A 30 6.61 9.32 -5.63
CA GLY A 30 5.77 10.27 -4.90
C GLY A 30 6.19 10.45 -3.47
N ARG A 31 5.40 11.25 -2.76
CA ARG A 31 5.57 11.51 -1.33
C ARG A 31 4.78 10.50 -0.50
N VAL A 32 5.26 10.25 0.72
CA VAL A 32 4.57 9.42 1.71
C VAL A 32 4.40 10.25 2.98
N SER A 33 3.16 10.47 3.40
CA SER A 33 2.91 11.10 4.69
C SER A 33 3.12 10.09 5.84
N PRO A 34 3.63 10.53 7.00
CA PRO A 34 3.63 9.69 8.19
C PRO A 34 2.22 9.21 8.51
N ILE A 35 2.10 7.96 8.94
CA ILE A 35 0.86 7.36 9.40
C ILE A 35 1.00 7.16 10.92
N ASP A 36 0.12 7.81 11.68
CA ASP A 36 0.20 7.87 13.15
C ASP A 36 1.55 8.40 13.67
N GLY A 37 2.11 9.40 12.95
CA GLY A 37 3.42 9.98 13.27
C GLY A 37 4.62 9.10 12.89
N VAL A 38 4.40 7.88 12.39
CA VAL A 38 5.45 6.97 11.94
C VAL A 38 5.54 7.01 10.42
N LEU A 39 6.73 7.29 9.91
CA LEU A 39 6.95 7.25 8.46
C LEU A 39 7.05 5.79 8.00
N PRO A 40 6.28 5.36 6.97
CA PRO A 40 6.46 4.07 6.35
C PRO A 40 7.91 3.87 5.90
N ALA A 41 8.44 2.68 6.11
CA ALA A 41 9.81 2.35 5.74
C ALA A 41 9.92 1.95 4.27
N ARG A 42 8.86 1.35 3.72
CA ARG A 42 8.84 0.79 2.37
C ARG A 42 7.49 0.99 1.70
N VAL A 43 7.48 0.90 0.38
CA VAL A 43 6.29 0.86 -0.45
C VAL A 43 6.31 -0.38 -1.33
N ARG A 44 5.13 -0.88 -1.67
CA ARG A 44 4.96 -2.09 -2.48
C ARG A 44 3.85 -1.89 -3.50
N ALA A 45 4.13 -2.24 -4.75
CA ALA A 45 3.15 -2.30 -5.82
C ALA A 45 2.69 -3.74 -6.05
N THR A 46 1.38 -3.94 -6.15
CA THR A 46 0.76 -5.26 -6.35
C THR A 46 -0.28 -5.21 -7.47
N VAL A 47 -0.43 -6.33 -8.19
CA VAL A 47 -1.54 -6.59 -9.12
C VAL A 47 -2.23 -7.87 -8.62
N GLY A 48 -3.50 -7.76 -8.20
CA GLY A 48 -4.10 -8.81 -7.37
C GLY A 48 -3.27 -9.05 -6.11
N ASP A 49 -2.84 -10.30 -5.90
CA ASP A 49 -1.97 -10.72 -4.79
C ASP A 49 -0.48 -10.81 -5.18
N VAL A 50 -0.14 -10.49 -6.43
CA VAL A 50 1.24 -10.60 -6.93
C VAL A 50 2.00 -9.31 -6.67
N VAL A 51 3.13 -9.41 -5.97
CA VAL A 51 4.05 -8.28 -5.77
C VAL A 51 4.84 -7.98 -7.04
N CYS A 52 4.69 -6.78 -7.57
CA CYS A 52 5.25 -6.36 -8.86
C CYS A 52 6.33 -5.27 -8.73
N GLY A 53 6.54 -4.75 -7.53
CA GLY A 53 7.61 -3.81 -7.24
C GLY A 53 7.66 -3.46 -5.77
N SER A 54 8.84 -3.06 -5.29
CA SER A 54 9.00 -2.49 -3.96
C SER A 54 10.12 -1.46 -3.97
N ALA A 55 10.01 -0.45 -3.11
CA ALA A 55 11.07 0.50 -2.86
C ALA A 55 11.10 0.91 -1.39
N ASP A 56 12.25 1.39 -0.95
CA ASP A 56 12.40 2.00 0.36
C ASP A 56 11.93 3.46 0.32
N VAL A 57 11.47 3.96 1.47
CA VAL A 57 11.02 5.33 1.64
C VAL A 57 12.15 6.14 2.24
N ASN A 58 12.61 7.16 1.51
CA ASN A 58 13.64 8.07 1.94
C ASN A 58 13.02 9.24 2.70
N ARG A 59 13.34 9.38 3.99
CA ARG A 59 12.91 10.50 4.83
C ARG A 59 13.35 11.84 4.23
N GLN A 60 12.42 12.78 4.17
CA GLN A 60 12.64 14.15 3.73
C GLN A 60 12.75 15.11 4.93
N PRO A 61 13.36 16.30 4.75
CA PRO A 61 13.58 17.26 5.83
C PRO A 61 12.29 17.76 6.50
N ASP A 62 11.16 17.78 5.78
CA ASP A 62 9.87 18.24 6.29
C ASP A 62 9.07 17.14 7.03
N GLY A 63 9.70 16.00 7.31
CA GLY A 63 9.10 14.88 8.04
C GLY A 63 8.31 13.91 7.18
N THR A 64 8.09 14.20 5.89
CA THR A 64 7.50 13.25 4.93
C THR A 64 8.55 12.26 4.41
N GLY A 65 8.12 11.28 3.61
CA GLY A 65 8.97 10.37 2.87
C GLY A 65 8.88 10.60 1.37
N PHE A 66 9.87 10.13 0.62
CA PHE A 66 9.87 10.06 -0.83
C PHE A 66 10.20 8.64 -1.27
N TYR A 67 9.52 8.15 -2.30
CA TYR A 67 9.81 6.85 -2.90
C TYR A 67 9.86 6.96 -4.43
N ALA A 68 10.60 6.03 -5.04
CA ALA A 68 10.55 5.74 -6.45
C ALA A 68 10.66 4.22 -6.62
N LEU A 69 9.64 3.58 -7.21
CA LEU A 69 9.56 2.14 -7.40
C LEU A 69 9.35 1.81 -8.88
N SER A 70 9.99 0.75 -9.35
CA SER A 70 9.72 0.17 -10.66
C SER A 70 8.72 -0.97 -10.53
N VAL A 71 7.71 -0.99 -11.40
CA VAL A 71 6.71 -2.06 -11.50
C VAL A 71 7.02 -2.91 -12.71
N VAL A 72 7.37 -4.18 -12.48
CA VAL A 72 7.72 -5.11 -13.56
C VAL A 72 6.50 -5.47 -14.41
N SER A 73 6.75 -5.79 -15.68
CA SER A 73 5.71 -6.20 -16.62
C SER A 73 5.30 -7.67 -16.41
N ALA A 74 4.22 -8.09 -17.09
CA ALA A 74 3.85 -9.49 -17.22
C ALA A 74 4.91 -10.34 -17.96
N GLY A 75 5.71 -9.73 -18.84
CA GLY A 75 6.80 -10.39 -19.56
C GLY A 75 7.98 -10.74 -18.66
N THR A 76 8.24 -9.91 -17.65
CA THR A 76 9.26 -10.20 -16.63
C THR A 76 8.73 -11.15 -15.54
N LYS A 77 7.49 -10.94 -15.06
CA LYS A 77 6.88 -11.71 -13.98
C LYS A 77 5.41 -11.95 -14.25
N THR A 78 5.02 -13.22 -14.38
CA THR A 78 3.61 -13.61 -14.58
C THR A 78 2.73 -13.03 -13.47
N GLY A 79 1.58 -12.45 -13.87
CA GLY A 79 0.64 -11.79 -12.96
C GLY A 79 0.97 -10.33 -12.64
N CYS A 80 2.07 -9.79 -13.18
CA CYS A 80 2.40 -8.37 -13.09
C CYS A 80 1.99 -7.57 -14.34
N GLY A 81 2.45 -6.33 -14.42
CA GLY A 81 1.91 -5.27 -15.28
C GLY A 81 1.64 -5.67 -16.73
N THR A 82 0.38 -6.00 -17.01
CA THR A 82 -0.19 -5.93 -18.35
C THR A 82 -0.67 -4.52 -18.62
N GLN A 83 -0.76 -4.13 -19.88
CA GLN A 83 -1.32 -2.84 -20.26
C GLN A 83 -2.68 -2.61 -19.57
N PHE A 84 -2.80 -1.49 -18.86
CA PHE A 84 -3.98 -1.07 -18.09
C PHE A 84 -4.31 -1.90 -16.84
N ALA A 85 -3.43 -2.78 -16.37
CA ALA A 85 -3.62 -3.44 -15.08
C ALA A 85 -3.74 -2.43 -13.94
N LEU A 86 -4.67 -2.67 -13.01
CA LEU A 86 -4.80 -1.88 -11.80
C LEU A 86 -3.71 -2.29 -10.81
N ILE A 87 -2.86 -1.33 -10.44
CA ILE A 87 -1.82 -1.48 -9.46
C ILE A 87 -2.32 -0.92 -8.13
N ARG A 88 -2.19 -1.72 -7.08
CA ARG A 88 -2.40 -1.30 -5.69
C ARG A 88 -1.05 -0.99 -5.07
N VAL A 89 -0.87 0.25 -4.66
CA VAL A 89 0.32 0.71 -3.93
C VAL A 89 0.02 0.67 -2.44
N ARG A 90 0.89 0.02 -1.68
CA ARG A 90 0.78 -0.16 -0.22
C ARG A 90 1.98 0.48 0.45
N ALA A 91 1.77 1.07 1.62
CA ALA A 91 2.83 1.60 2.47
C ALA A 91 3.07 0.63 3.65
N ILE A 92 4.33 0.31 3.94
CA ILE A 92 4.73 -0.68 4.94
C ILE A 92 5.39 0.05 6.11
N LEU A 93 4.89 -0.18 7.33
CA LEU A 93 5.39 0.44 8.55
C LEU A 93 6.46 -0.47 9.18
N GLY A 94 7.74 -0.12 8.99
CA GLY A 94 8.84 -0.99 9.40
C GLY A 94 8.78 -2.35 8.66
N GLU A 95 8.68 -3.43 9.42
CA GLU A 95 8.54 -4.81 8.90
C GLU A 95 7.06 -5.27 8.80
N ILE A 96 6.10 -4.43 9.20
CA ILE A 96 4.68 -4.78 9.26
C ILE A 96 4.00 -4.31 7.97
N ASP A 97 3.52 -5.27 7.18
CA ASP A 97 2.61 -5.03 6.04
C ASP A 97 1.17 -5.18 6.52
N SER A 98 0.47 -4.06 6.75
CA SER A 98 -0.93 -4.08 7.18
C SER A 98 -1.88 -4.59 6.09
N GLY A 99 -1.42 -4.61 4.85
CA GLY A 99 -2.23 -4.95 3.69
C GLY A 99 -3.07 -3.79 3.15
N ASP A 100 -2.99 -2.61 3.74
CA ASP A 100 -3.78 -1.45 3.33
C ASP A 100 -3.32 -0.92 1.97
N VAL A 101 -4.28 -0.59 1.11
CA VAL A 101 -4.00 0.06 -0.18
C VAL A 101 -3.95 1.56 0.06
N ALA A 102 -2.77 2.16 -0.08
CA ALA A 102 -2.55 3.59 0.09
C ALA A 102 -2.87 4.40 -1.18
N ALA A 103 -2.77 3.77 -2.37
CA ALA A 103 -3.15 4.41 -3.63
C ALA A 103 -3.38 3.38 -4.75
N LEU A 104 -4.00 3.84 -5.83
CA LEU A 104 -4.19 3.09 -7.07
C LEU A 104 -3.46 3.77 -8.23
N ALA A 105 -2.90 2.96 -9.13
CA ALA A 105 -2.30 3.40 -10.38
C ALA A 105 -2.69 2.45 -11.52
N VAL A 106 -2.54 2.90 -12.78
CA VAL A 106 -2.84 2.08 -13.96
C VAL A 106 -1.54 1.81 -14.68
N TRP A 107 -1.19 0.53 -14.84
CA TRP A 107 0.07 0.14 -15.47
C TRP A 107 0.08 0.56 -16.95
N ARG A 108 1.14 1.27 -17.37
CA ARG A 108 1.36 1.70 -18.75
C ARG A 108 2.84 1.56 -19.10
N ALA A 109 3.13 0.79 -20.15
CA ALA A 109 4.51 0.46 -20.51
C ALA A 109 5.35 1.74 -20.74
N GLY A 110 6.48 1.85 -20.04
CA GLY A 110 7.44 2.95 -20.21
C GLY A 110 7.00 4.31 -19.66
N GLU A 111 5.89 4.35 -18.92
CA GLU A 111 5.41 5.58 -18.29
C GLU A 111 6.03 5.78 -16.90
N VAL A 112 6.17 7.05 -16.52
CA VAL A 112 6.54 7.46 -15.16
C VAL A 112 5.35 8.23 -14.59
N GLN A 113 4.78 7.74 -13.49
CA GLN A 113 3.59 8.32 -12.87
C GLN A 113 3.87 8.77 -11.44
N GLN A 114 3.45 9.99 -11.11
CA GLN A 114 3.44 10.47 -9.73
C GLN A 114 2.21 9.93 -8.99
N VAL A 115 2.43 9.34 -7.81
CA VAL A 115 1.39 8.80 -6.92
C VAL A 115 1.77 9.14 -5.47
N ASP A 116 1.17 10.20 -4.93
CA ASP A 116 1.39 10.58 -3.54
C ASP A 116 0.55 9.71 -2.59
N LEU A 117 1.20 9.16 -1.56
CA LEU A 117 0.59 8.32 -0.54
C LEU A 117 0.28 9.18 0.68
N SER A 118 -0.92 9.75 0.70
CA SER A 118 -1.44 10.36 1.91
C SER A 118 -2.05 9.26 2.78
N GLY A 119 -1.54 9.07 3.99
CA GLY A 119 -2.16 8.20 5.01
C GLY A 119 -3.52 8.70 5.51
N THR A 120 -4.19 9.57 4.75
CA THR A 120 -5.52 10.08 5.05
C THR A 120 -6.50 8.94 4.86
N LEU A 121 -7.09 8.49 5.97
CA LEU A 121 -8.27 7.63 5.93
C LEU A 121 -9.34 8.32 5.09
N SER A 122 -9.73 7.69 3.99
CA SER A 122 -10.93 8.09 3.27
C SER A 122 -12.12 7.41 3.97
N GLY A 123 -12.76 8.12 4.90
CA GLY A 123 -13.87 7.54 5.65
C GLY A 123 -14.35 8.36 6.84
N SER A 124 -15.54 8.01 7.30
CA SER A 124 -16.11 8.50 8.55
C SER A 124 -17.09 7.49 9.11
N PHE A 125 -17.39 7.64 10.40
CA PHE A 125 -18.51 6.97 11.03
C PHE A 125 -19.79 7.79 10.84
N VAL A 126 -20.87 7.11 10.47
CA VAL A 126 -22.22 7.68 10.36
C VAL A 126 -23.11 7.10 11.47
N GLY A 127 -23.78 7.97 12.21
CA GLY A 127 -24.70 7.59 13.27
C GLY A 127 -24.91 8.70 14.29
N ALA A 128 -25.85 8.50 15.21
CA ALA A 128 -26.13 9.47 16.27
C ALA A 128 -25.14 9.28 17.43
N LEU A 129 -24.34 10.31 17.72
CA LEU A 129 -23.47 10.33 18.89
C LEU A 129 -24.27 10.73 20.14
N PRO A 130 -24.08 10.06 21.30
CA PRO A 130 -24.66 10.52 22.55
C PRO A 130 -24.11 11.90 22.91
N ALA A 131 -24.89 12.71 23.63
CA ALA A 131 -24.47 14.04 24.08
C ALA A 131 -23.47 14.00 25.26
N GLY A 132 -23.39 12.86 25.97
CA GLY A 132 -22.48 12.63 27.11
C GLY A 132 -21.84 11.24 27.03
N PRO A 133 -21.36 10.70 28.16
CA PRO A 133 -20.91 9.31 28.23
C PRO A 133 -22.03 8.37 27.75
N GLY A 134 -21.68 7.31 27.05
CA GLY A 134 -22.66 6.37 26.53
C GLY A 134 -22.22 5.65 25.27
N ARG A 135 -23.15 4.91 24.68
CA ARG A 135 -22.91 4.00 23.57
C ARG A 135 -23.59 4.49 22.30
N ALA A 136 -22.90 4.41 21.16
CA ALA A 136 -23.49 4.64 19.85
C ALA A 136 -23.32 3.40 18.96
N LEU A 137 -24.31 3.13 18.10
CA LEU A 137 -24.13 2.24 16.95
C LEU A 137 -23.78 3.10 15.74
N LEU A 138 -22.61 2.89 15.18
CA LEU A 138 -22.07 3.67 14.08
C LEU A 138 -21.78 2.77 12.89
N LEU A 139 -21.99 3.29 11.69
CA LEU A 139 -21.67 2.62 10.43
C LEU A 139 -20.38 3.22 9.86
N TRP A 140 -19.39 2.39 9.55
CA TRP A 140 -18.20 2.86 8.84
C TRP A 140 -18.51 3.02 7.35
N THR A 141 -18.36 4.24 6.81
CA THR A 141 -18.58 4.53 5.38
C THR A 141 -17.28 4.82 4.64
N GLY A 142 -16.14 4.44 5.22
CA GLY A 142 -14.84 4.59 4.59
C GLY A 142 -14.37 3.36 3.82
N GLU A 143 -13.07 3.35 3.51
CA GLU A 143 -12.37 2.23 2.88
C GLU A 143 -12.41 0.96 3.74
N SER A 144 -12.47 -0.20 3.09
CA SER A 144 -12.35 -1.51 3.75
C SER A 144 -10.91 -1.83 4.15
N GLY A 145 -10.71 -2.73 5.11
CA GLY A 145 -9.38 -3.12 5.59
C GLY A 145 -8.75 -2.18 6.63
N VAL A 146 -9.47 -1.14 7.06
CA VAL A 146 -8.91 -0.10 7.93
C VAL A 146 -8.75 -0.59 9.37
N PRO A 147 -7.61 -0.35 10.04
CA PRO A 147 -7.48 -0.64 11.46
C PRO A 147 -8.54 0.08 12.30
N VAL A 148 -9.24 -0.62 13.21
CA VAL A 148 -10.35 -0.07 14.01
C VAL A 148 -9.93 1.15 14.81
N GLU A 149 -8.72 1.17 15.39
CA GLU A 149 -8.18 2.33 16.10
C GLU A 149 -8.11 3.57 15.20
N ARG A 150 -7.70 3.38 13.94
CA ARG A 150 -7.65 4.44 12.93
C ARG A 150 -9.02 4.93 12.53
N ALA A 151 -9.96 4.02 12.29
CA ALA A 151 -11.35 4.40 12.03
C ALA A 151 -11.91 5.21 13.23
N LEU A 152 -11.67 4.75 14.47
CA LEU A 152 -12.15 5.44 15.69
C LEU A 152 -11.51 6.81 15.88
N ALA A 153 -10.27 7.01 15.43
CA ALA A 153 -9.61 8.32 15.45
C ALA A 153 -10.31 9.38 14.59
N THR A 154 -11.22 9.01 13.67
CA THR A 154 -12.04 9.97 12.94
C THR A 154 -13.20 10.54 13.76
N LEU A 155 -13.46 9.99 14.96
CA LEU A 155 -14.53 10.48 15.83
C LEU A 155 -14.08 11.73 16.60
N PRO A 156 -14.95 12.74 16.77
CA PRO A 156 -14.60 13.98 17.46
C PRO A 156 -14.57 13.84 19.00
N ARG A 157 -14.60 12.61 19.53
CA ARG A 157 -14.74 12.32 20.97
C ARG A 157 -13.84 11.16 21.39
N ALA A 158 -13.45 11.16 22.65
CA ALA A 158 -12.68 10.09 23.25
C ALA A 158 -13.50 8.78 23.30
N VAL A 159 -12.93 7.74 22.72
CA VAL A 159 -13.48 6.39 22.72
C VAL A 159 -12.88 5.59 23.88
N GLU A 160 -13.71 4.84 24.59
CA GLU A 160 -13.30 3.90 25.63
C GLU A 160 -13.13 2.48 25.08
N ALA A 161 -14.12 2.04 24.30
CA ALA A 161 -14.12 0.73 23.67
C ALA A 161 -14.97 0.75 22.40
N ALA A 162 -14.72 -0.20 21.51
CA ALA A 162 -15.51 -0.43 20.32
C ALA A 162 -15.74 -1.93 20.11
N TYR A 163 -16.91 -2.29 19.59
CA TYR A 163 -17.32 -3.66 19.37
C TYR A 163 -17.91 -3.78 17.98
N LEU A 164 -17.43 -4.72 17.17
CA LEU A 164 -18.04 -4.97 15.87
C LEU A 164 -19.40 -5.63 16.07
N TRP A 165 -20.42 -5.09 15.40
CA TRP A 165 -21.75 -5.64 15.36
C TRP A 165 -21.92 -6.49 14.10
N ASP A 166 -21.99 -7.81 14.29
CA ASP A 166 -22.37 -8.75 13.24
C ASP A 166 -23.82 -9.19 13.50
N GLY A 167 -24.73 -8.94 12.56
CA GLY A 167 -26.16 -9.30 12.70
C GLY A 167 -26.41 -10.81 12.83
N THR A 168 -25.40 -11.66 12.61
CA THR A 168 -25.49 -13.11 12.70
C THR A 168 -24.89 -13.70 13.97
N VAL A 169 -24.11 -12.92 14.74
CA VAL A 169 -23.38 -13.39 15.93
C VAL A 169 -23.39 -12.31 17.02
N SER A 170 -23.71 -12.67 18.27
CA SER A 170 -23.47 -11.82 19.46
C SER A 170 -22.09 -11.13 19.35
N PRO A 171 -21.89 -9.87 19.82
CA PRO A 171 -20.66 -9.11 19.58
C PRO A 171 -19.44 -9.96 19.94
N SER A 172 -18.79 -10.51 18.91
CA SER A 172 -17.75 -11.54 19.05
C SER A 172 -16.35 -10.92 19.07
N ARG A 173 -16.33 -9.59 19.03
CA ARG A 173 -15.31 -8.81 18.38
C ARG A 173 -15.20 -7.45 19.12
N SER A 174 -14.13 -7.23 19.89
CA SER A 174 -13.95 -6.06 20.76
C SER A 174 -12.54 -5.47 20.69
N TYR A 175 -12.48 -4.13 20.58
CA TYR A 175 -11.30 -3.30 20.76
C TYR A 175 -11.47 -2.45 22.02
N ILE A 176 -10.53 -2.50 22.95
CA ILE A 176 -10.55 -1.72 24.19
C ILE A 176 -9.30 -0.86 24.21
N VAL A 177 -9.46 0.46 24.34
CA VAL A 177 -8.35 1.40 24.29
C VAL A 177 -7.36 1.10 25.42
N GLY A 178 -6.10 0.85 25.06
CA GLY A 178 -5.02 0.54 26.00
C GLY A 178 -5.01 -0.90 26.54
N ALA A 179 -5.90 -1.78 26.09
CA ALA A 179 -5.87 -3.18 26.50
C ALA A 179 -4.70 -3.93 25.82
N PRO A 180 -4.09 -4.93 26.52
CA PRO A 180 -3.06 -5.80 25.93
C PRO A 180 -3.55 -6.55 24.68
N THR A 181 -2.63 -6.88 23.78
CA THR A 181 -2.93 -7.56 22.50
C THR A 181 -3.72 -8.86 22.67
N GLU A 182 -3.51 -9.59 23.78
CA GLU A 182 -4.21 -10.84 24.08
C GLU A 182 -5.71 -10.64 24.35
N VAL A 183 -6.10 -9.44 24.77
CA VAL A 183 -7.49 -9.03 25.03
C VAL A 183 -8.13 -8.41 23.79
N GLN A 184 -7.30 -7.90 22.88
CA GLN A 184 -7.75 -7.37 21.59
C GLN A 184 -8.08 -8.52 20.64
N ARG A 185 -9.36 -8.88 20.56
CA ARG A 185 -9.85 -9.77 19.51
C ARG A 185 -10.13 -8.87 18.32
N PHE A 186 -9.33 -9.01 17.24
CA PHE A 186 -9.29 -8.38 15.90
C PHE A 186 -9.32 -6.82 15.83
N THR A 187 -8.71 -6.28 14.76
CA THR A 187 -8.34 -4.87 14.66
C THR A 187 -8.70 -4.23 13.32
N ILE A 188 -9.54 -4.84 12.48
CA ILE A 188 -9.86 -4.33 11.12
C ILE A 188 -11.38 -4.11 10.95
N VAL A 189 -11.75 -3.01 10.30
CA VAL A 189 -13.12 -2.60 9.95
C VAL A 189 -13.24 -2.49 8.43
N ASP A 190 -14.31 -3.07 7.88
CA ASP A 190 -14.66 -2.99 6.47
C ASP A 190 -15.74 -1.95 6.18
N SER A 191 -15.80 -1.44 4.95
CA SER A 191 -16.87 -0.53 4.51
C SER A 191 -18.24 -1.19 4.71
N GLY A 192 -19.15 -0.49 5.40
CA GLY A 192 -20.46 -1.01 5.76
C GLY A 192 -20.52 -1.79 7.06
N ASP A 193 -19.39 -1.98 7.76
CA ASP A 193 -19.40 -2.58 9.09
C ASP A 193 -20.09 -1.66 10.10
N ALA A 194 -20.92 -2.27 10.94
CA ALA A 194 -21.51 -1.62 12.09
C ALA A 194 -20.61 -1.82 13.31
N VAL A 195 -20.33 -0.74 14.03
CA VAL A 195 -19.50 -0.72 15.22
C VAL A 195 -20.26 -0.05 16.35
N ILE A 196 -20.37 -0.74 17.48
CA ILE A 196 -20.81 -0.17 18.74
C ILE A 196 -19.61 0.52 19.37
N VAL A 197 -19.72 1.81 19.67
CA VAL A 197 -18.65 2.61 20.29
C VAL A 197 -19.09 3.13 21.65
N ASP A 198 -18.31 2.84 22.69
CA ASP A 198 -18.47 3.37 24.03
C ASP A 198 -17.64 4.65 24.18
N PHE A 199 -18.27 5.74 24.59
CA PHE A 199 -17.67 7.05 24.81
C PHE A 199 -17.59 7.39 26.29
N ARG A 200 -16.50 8.06 26.67
CA ARG A 200 -16.34 8.70 27.98
C ARG A 200 -16.99 10.08 28.05
#